data_AF-A0A919ULQ5-F1
#
_entry.id   AF-A0A919ULQ5-F1
#
_cell.length_a   1.000
_cell.length_b   1.000
_cell.length_c   1.000
_cell.angle_alpha   90.00
_cell.angle_beta   90.00
_cell.angle_gamma   90.00
#
_symmetry.space_group_name_H-M   'P 1'
#
loop_
_entity.id
_entity.type
_entity.pdbx_description
1 polymer ?
#
loop_
_entity_poly.entity_id
_entity_poly.type
_entity_poly.pdbx_seq_one_letter_code
_entity_poly.pdbx_strand_id
1 'polypeptide(L)' 'MLDSDLSKAVWRKSRRSANGNCIEVAQLNLTHVGIRDSNDRSGVALIVSVEDWRALAAGIKDGEFDF' A
#
# COMPACT_ATOMS: atom_id res chain seq x y z
N MET A 1 -18.51 3.87 -2.42
CA MET A 1 -17.26 3.38 -3.01
C MET A 1 -16.46 4.62 -3.35
N LEU A 2 -15.31 4.84 -2.70
CA LEU A 2 -14.42 5.92 -3.10
C LEU A 2 -13.75 5.45 -4.40
N ASP A 3 -14.40 5.72 -5.54
CA ASP A 3 -13.74 5.79 -6.85
C ASP A 3 -12.82 7.01 -6.83
N SER A 4 -11.79 6.93 -5.99
CA SER A 4 -10.70 7.88 -6.03
C SER A 4 -9.99 7.60 -7.33
N ASP A 5 -10.03 8.53 -8.28
CA ASP A 5 -9.24 8.42 -9.50
C ASP A 5 -7.75 8.27 -9.14
N LEU A 6 -7.23 7.04 -9.16
CA LEU A 6 -5.87 6.70 -8.79
C LEU A 6 -4.89 6.89 -9.96
N SER A 7 -5.35 7.40 -11.10
CA SER A 7 -4.51 7.60 -12.30
C SER A 7 -3.31 8.52 -12.04
N LYS A 8 -3.45 9.46 -11.09
CA LYS A 8 -2.40 10.41 -10.69
C LYS A 8 -1.55 9.93 -9.51
N ALA A 9 -1.85 8.77 -8.93
CA ALA A 9 -1.13 8.28 -7.76
C ALA A 9 0.31 7.89 -8.14
N VAL A 10 1.28 8.35 -7.34
CA VAL A 10 2.70 8.03 -7.54
C VAL A 10 3.03 6.75 -6.77
N TRP A 11 2.87 5.62 -7.44
CA TRP A 11 3.13 4.29 -6.88
C TRP A 11 4.62 4.02 -6.67
N ARG A 12 4.96 3.49 -5.50
CA ARG A 12 6.32 3.11 -5.13
C ARG A 12 6.38 1.65 -4.73
N LYS A 13 7.38 0.96 -5.27
CA LYS A 13 7.74 -0.41 -4.93
C LYS A 13 9.08 -0.44 -4.19
N SER A 14 9.23 -1.35 -3.25
CA SER A 14 10.52 -1.58 -2.57
C SER A 14 11.58 -2.07 -3.56
N ARG A 15 12.81 -1.56 -3.44
CA ARG A 15 13.98 -2.03 -4.23
C ARG A 15 14.34 -3.49 -3.94
N ARG A 16 13.87 -4.05 -2.83
CA ARG A 16 14.09 -5.45 -2.42
C ARG A 16 13.08 -6.43 -3.04
N SER A 17 12.23 -5.94 -3.94
CA SER A 17 11.23 -6.74 -4.66
C SER A 17 11.89 -7.49 -5.82
N ALA A 18 12.32 -8.73 -5.60
CA ALA A 18 13.03 -9.53 -6.61
C ALA A 18 12.21 -10.71 -7.16
N ASN A 19 11.42 -11.41 -6.33
CA ASN A 19 10.87 -12.74 -6.66
C ASN A 19 9.33 -12.85 -6.65
N GLY A 20 8.61 -11.79 -7.02
CA GLY A 20 7.13 -11.82 -7.14
C GLY A 20 6.39 -11.61 -5.81
N ASN A 21 5.06 -11.44 -5.89
CA ASN A 21 4.14 -11.05 -4.81
C ASN A 21 4.54 -9.79 -4.04
N CYS A 22 4.75 -8.71 -4.79
CA CYS A 22 5.14 -7.43 -4.21
C CYS A 22 3.95 -6.48 -4.13
N ILE A 23 3.89 -5.66 -3.09
CA ILE A 23 2.93 -4.56 -3.01
C ILE A 23 3.54 -3.25 -3.54
N GLU A 24 2.69 -2.39 -4.09
CA GLU A 24 3.00 -0.99 -4.36
C GLU A 24 2.17 -0.09 -3.46
N VAL A 25 2.78 1.00 -2.99
CA VAL A 25 2.13 1.97 -2.10
C VAL A 25 2.17 3.36 -2.70
N ALA A 26 1.11 4.14 -2.50
CA ALA A 26 1.04 5.53 -2.92
C ALA A 26 0.37 6.39 -1.85
N GLN A 27 0.95 7.56 -1.56
CA GLN A 27 0.23 8.59 -0.81
C GLN A 27 -0.80 9.22 -1.75
N LEU A 28 -2.09 9.08 -1.43
CA LEU A 28 -3.17 9.59 -2.27
C LEU A 28 -3.51 11.05 -1.93
N ASN A 29 -3.47 11.37 -0.64
CA ASN A 29 -3.66 12.72 -0.10
C ASN A 29 -3.03 12.82 1.30
N LEU A 30 -3.40 13.84 2.09
CA LEU A 30 -2.86 14.03 3.45
C LEU A 30 -3.30 12.96 4.45
N THR A 31 -4.38 12.25 4.17
CA THR A 31 -5.05 11.34 5.12
C THR A 31 -5.12 9.90 4.64
N HIS A 32 -4.85 9.61 3.36
CA HIS A 32 -5.01 8.28 2.79
C HIS A 32 -3.77 7.74 2.06
N VAL A 33 -3.58 6.43 2.17
CA VAL A 33 -2.57 5.63 1.47
C VAL A 33 -3.29 4.55 0.66
N GLY A 34 -2.89 4.41 -0.60
CA GLY A 34 -3.31 3.32 -1.48
C GLY A 34 -2.28 2.19 -1.46
N ILE A 35 -2.77 0.95 -1.47
CA ILE A 35 -1.99 -0.28 -1.50
C ILE A 35 -2.54 -1.15 -2.62
N ARG A 36 -1.70 -1.66 -3.51
CA ARG A 36 -2.13 -2.58 -4.57
C ARG A 36 -1.12 -3.69 -4.81
N ASP A 37 -1.58 -4.77 -5.45
CA ASP A 37 -0.71 -5.81 -5.96
C ASP A 37 0.09 -5.28 -7.17
N SER A 38 1.41 -5.47 -7.13
CA SER A 38 2.30 -5.18 -8.25
C SER A 38 1.97 -5.99 -9.51
N ASN A 39 1.44 -7.21 -9.33
CA ASN A 39 1.13 -8.17 -10.38
C ASN A 39 -0.26 -7.94 -10.98
N ASP A 40 -1.15 -7.25 -10.26
CA ASP A 40 -2.47 -6.85 -10.74
C ASP A 40 -2.70 -5.34 -10.50
N ARG A 41 -2.06 -4.53 -11.35
CA ARG A 41 -2.14 -3.05 -11.24
C ARG A 41 -3.51 -2.48 -11.63
N SER A 42 -4.31 -3.25 -12.37
CA SER A 42 -5.69 -2.96 -12.76
C SER A 42 -6.71 -3.36 -11.71
N GLY A 43 -6.31 -4.22 -10.77
CA GLY A 43 -7.14 -4.67 -9.67
C GLY A 43 -7.49 -3.55 -8.69
N VAL A 44 -8.37 -3.88 -7.75
CA VAL A 44 -8.82 -2.95 -6.70
C VAL A 44 -7.65 -2.63 -5.77
N ALA A 45 -7.36 -1.35 -5.58
CA ALA A 45 -6.45 -0.91 -4.55
C ALA A 45 -7.16 -0.82 -3.19
N LEU A 46 -6.50 -1.31 -2.14
CA LEU A 46 -6.92 -1.06 -0.77
C LEU A 46 -6.55 0.38 -0.39
N ILE A 47 -7.51 1.12 0.15
CA ILE A 47 -7.30 2.49 0.63
C ILE A 47 -7.44 2.49 2.15
N VAL A 48 -6.40 2.90 2.85
CA VAL A 48 -6.36 3.01 4.32
C VAL A 48 -6.00 4.42 4.74
N SER A 49 -6.28 4.77 6.00
CA SER A 49 -5.82 6.03 6.55
C SER A 49 -4.28 6.04 6.69
N VAL A 50 -3.67 7.22 6.71
CA VAL A 50 -2.24 7.39 7.02
C VAL A 50 -1.92 6.89 8.43
N GLU A 51 -2.86 7.00 9.36
CA GLU A 51 -2.71 6.52 10.75
C GLU A 51 -2.66 4.98 10.78
N ASP A 52 -3.60 4.31 10.13
CA ASP A 52 -3.64 2.85 10.04
C ASP A 52 -2.41 2.31 9.32
N TRP A 53 -1.98 2.97 8.23
CA TRP A 53 -0.76 2.60 7.52
C TRP A 53 0.48 2.67 8.43
N ARG A 54 0.57 3.71 9.27
CA ARG A 54 1.68 3.86 10.24
C ARG A 54 1.62 2.80 11.34
N ALA A 55 0.42 2.53 11.87
CA ALA A 55 0.21 1.49 12.88
C ALA A 55 0.58 0.11 12.33
N LEU A 56 0.10 -0.23 11.14
CA LEU A 56 0.45 -1.48 10.44
C LEU A 56 1.97 -1.60 10.25
N ALA A 57 2.62 -0.56 9.75
CA ALA A 57 4.06 -0.57 9.53
C ALA A 57 4.88 -0.67 10.84
N ALA A 58 4.33 -0.18 11.96
CA ALA A 58 4.93 -0.35 13.28
C ALA A 58 4.76 -1.78 13.79
N GLY A 59 3.55 -2.33 13.75
CA GLY A 59 3.28 -3.71 14.17
C GLY A 59 4.08 -4.75 13.37
N ILE A 60 4.22 -4.57 12.05
CA ILE A 60 5.09 -5.42 11.21
C ILE A 60 6.55 -5.39 11.70
N LYS A 61 7.06 -4.22 12.09
CA LYS A 61 8.45 -4.11 12.57
C LYS A 61 8.64 -4.71 13.96
N ASP A 62 7.59 -4.70 14.77
CA ASP A 62 7.57 -5.28 16.11
C ASP A 62 7.40 -6.81 16.09
N GLY A 63 7.06 -7.38 14.92
CA GLY A 63 6.80 -8.81 14.78
C GLY A 63 5.39 -9.23 15.21
N GLU A 64 4.45 -8.28 15.35
CA GLU A 64 3.06 -8.52 15.78
C GLU A 64 2.32 -9.55 14.89
N PHE A 65 2.78 -9.70 13.64
CA PHE A 65 2.17 -10.57 12.64
C PHE A 65 3.04 -11.78 12.24
N ASP A 66 4.06 -12.14 13.03
CA ASP A 66 4.98 -13.27 12.77
C ASP A 66 4.54 -14.55 13.49
N PHE A 67 3.28 -14.95 13.30
CA PHE A 67 2.67 -16.14 13.92
C PHE A 67 2.77 -17.41 13.06
#